data_AF-A0A9W9Y987-F1
#
_entry.id   AF-A0A9W9Y987-F1
#
_cell.length_a   1.000
_cell.length_b   1.000
_cell.length_c   1.000
_cell.angle_alpha   90.00
_cell.angle_beta   90.00
_cell.angle_gamma   90.00
#
_symmetry.space_group_name_H-M   'P 1'
#
loop_
_entity.id
_entity.type
_entity.pdbx_description
1 polymer ?
#
loop_
_entity_poly.entity_id
_entity_poly.type
_entity_poly.pdbx_seq_one_letter_code
_entity_poly.pdbx_strand_id
1 'polypeptide(L)'
;MFIERQKKLMDICGEILDRLSSRRWSASVRSCIAGEAQNCRSFKKTQLLFWTNTEDVQGEDFDDFVKWLVRSAPKAQLMITTREDVGFVSADVHKVNLDPLDAESSAELLHKLVTNCSEEHVKELGQRCGGMPLFLIKLCVSAELWFQPRGLNPRT
;
A
#
# COMPACT_ATOMS: atom_id res chain seq x y z
N MET A 1 14.75 -37.83 -9.32
CA MET A 1 15.16 -36.57 -8.67
C MET A 1 13.95 -35.66 -8.64
N PHE A 2 13.20 -35.65 -7.54
CA PHE A 2 12.02 -34.80 -7.39
C PHE A 2 12.50 -33.39 -7.04
N ILE A 3 12.45 -32.47 -8.01
CA ILE A 3 12.60 -31.05 -7.72
C ILE A 3 11.23 -30.57 -7.27
N GLU A 4 11.00 -30.63 -5.97
CA GLU A 4 9.86 -29.99 -5.35
C GLU A 4 10.01 -28.48 -5.58
N ARG A 5 9.14 -27.92 -6.43
CA ARG A 5 9.17 -26.51 -6.80
C ARG A 5 8.81 -25.73 -5.53
N GLN A 6 9.82 -25.20 -4.83
CA GLN A 6 9.56 -24.38 -3.64
C GLN A 6 8.68 -23.19 -4.05
N LYS A 7 7.41 -23.22 -3.63
CA LYS A 7 6.50 -22.07 -3.77
C LYS A 7 7.16 -20.87 -3.08
N LYS A 8 7.12 -19.70 -3.72
CA LYS A 8 7.68 -18.48 -3.11
C LYS A 8 6.74 -18.04 -1.98
N LEU A 9 7.27 -17.33 -0.99
CA LEU A 9 6.49 -16.78 0.13
C LEU A 9 5.27 -15.99 -0.35
N MET A 10 5.43 -15.21 -1.42
CA MET A 10 4.34 -14.44 -2.03
C MET A 10 3.23 -15.33 -2.59
N ASP A 11 3.56 -16.48 -3.17
CA ASP A 11 2.57 -17.42 -3.72
C ASP A 11 1.75 -18.03 -2.58
N ILE A 12 2.42 -18.37 -1.47
CA ILE A 12 1.82 -18.92 -0.25
C ILE A 12 0.91 -17.88 0.41
N CYS A 13 1.43 -16.66 0.63
CA CYS A 13 0.65 -15.58 1.21
C CYS A 13 -0.54 -15.19 0.34
N GLY A 14 -0.38 -15.14 -0.99
CA GLY A 14 -1.46 -14.87 -1.93
C GLY A 14 -2.57 -15.93 -1.85
N GLU A 15 -2.20 -17.21 -1.85
CA GLU A 15 -3.17 -18.31 -1.72
C GLU A 15 -3.94 -18.27 -0.39
N ILE A 16 -3.28 -17.86 0.70
CA ILE A 16 -3.92 -17.73 2.02
C ILE A 16 -4.85 -16.51 2.04
N LEU A 17 -4.43 -15.37 1.49
CA LEU A 17 -5.25 -14.16 1.40
C LEU A 17 -6.50 -14.39 0.54
N ASP A 18 -6.37 -15.06 -0.60
CA ASP A 18 -7.49 -15.44 -1.45
C ASP A 18 -8.49 -16.32 -0.69
N ARG A 19 -8.00 -17.26 0.13
CA ARG A 19 -8.87 -18.11 0.98
C ARG A 19 -9.54 -17.33 2.10
N LEU A 20 -8.85 -16.39 2.74
CA LEU A 20 -9.44 -15.51 3.76
C LEU A 20 -10.56 -14.64 3.17
N SER A 21 -10.37 -14.12 1.96
CA SER A 21 -11.40 -13.35 1.24
C SER A 21 -12.64 -14.17 0.85
N SER A 22 -12.52 -15.50 0.76
CA SER A 22 -13.57 -16.42 0.26
C SER A 22 -14.42 -17.10 1.36
N ARG A 23 -14.26 -16.72 2.64
CA ARG A 23 -14.90 -17.22 3.89
C ARG A 23 -14.35 -18.50 4.54
N ARG A 24 -14.19 -18.36 5.87
CA ARG A 24 -13.83 -19.26 6.99
C ARG A 24 -12.55 -20.09 6.86
N TRP A 25 -11.66 -19.82 7.80
CA TRP A 25 -10.39 -20.52 7.98
C TRP A 25 -10.60 -21.96 8.48
N SER A 26 -10.56 -22.93 7.56
CA SER A 26 -10.75 -24.34 7.90
C SER A 26 -9.48 -24.94 8.55
N ALA A 27 -9.64 -26.06 9.27
CA ALA A 27 -8.52 -26.78 9.88
C ALA A 27 -7.46 -27.24 8.86
N SER A 28 -7.85 -27.47 7.59
CA SER A 28 -6.91 -27.83 6.53
C SER A 28 -6.02 -26.66 6.13
N VAL A 29 -6.51 -25.42 6.13
CA VAL A 29 -5.69 -24.23 5.87
C VAL A 29 -4.65 -24.04 6.99
N ARG A 30 -5.02 -24.26 8.25
CA ARG A 30 -4.06 -24.24 9.39
C ARG A 30 -2.93 -25.27 9.22
N SER A 31 -3.25 -26.47 8.71
CA SER A 31 -2.24 -27.51 8.44
C SER A 31 -1.34 -27.18 7.23
N CYS A 32 -1.88 -26.58 6.16
CA CYS A 32 -1.09 -26.12 5.01
C CYS A 32 -0.08 -25.04 5.43
N ILE A 33 -0.56 -24.07 6.20
CA ILE A 33 0.22 -22.99 6.78
C ILE A 33 1.38 -23.56 7.63
N ALA A 34 1.10 -24.49 8.54
CA ALA A 34 2.14 -25.13 9.36
C ALA A 34 3.24 -25.85 8.55
N GLY A 35 2.89 -26.49 7.42
CA GLY A 35 3.86 -27.10 6.51
C GLY A 35 4.70 -26.08 5.75
N GLU A 36 4.09 -24.97 5.31
CA GLU A 36 4.76 -23.90 4.58
C GLU A 36 5.64 -23.00 5.49
N ALA A 37 5.31 -22.91 6.79
CA ALA A 37 6.12 -22.28 7.85
C ALA A 37 7.57 -22.75 7.85
N GLN A 38 7.76 -24.05 7.66
CA GLN A 38 9.08 -24.68 7.79
C GLN A 38 10.03 -24.21 6.69
N ASN A 39 9.50 -23.86 5.52
CA ASN A 39 10.26 -23.28 4.41
C ASN A 39 10.63 -21.81 4.67
N CYS A 40 9.82 -21.07 5.43
CA CYS A 40 10.04 -19.64 5.66
C CYS A 40 11.25 -19.33 6.56
N ARG A 41 11.64 -20.26 7.43
CA ARG A 41 12.87 -20.13 8.25
C ARG A 41 14.15 -20.18 7.41
N SER A 42 14.08 -20.77 6.21
CA SER A 42 15.24 -20.98 5.34
C SER A 42 15.62 -19.75 4.51
N PHE A 43 14.83 -18.67 4.54
CA PHE A 43 15.13 -17.48 3.74
C PHE A 43 16.52 -16.95 4.06
N LYS A 44 17.33 -16.68 3.03
CA LYS A 44 18.69 -16.15 3.23
C LYS A 44 18.67 -14.66 3.54
N LYS A 45 17.73 -13.92 2.97
CA LYS A 45 17.57 -12.46 3.10
C LYS A 45 16.19 -12.09 3.62
N THR A 46 16.08 -10.89 4.18
CA THR A 46 14.79 -10.30 4.55
C THR A 46 13.91 -10.11 3.31
N GLN A 47 12.65 -10.47 3.42
CA GLN A 47 11.62 -10.32 2.39
C GLN A 47 10.58 -9.31 2.87
N LEU A 48 10.33 -8.26 2.08
CA LEU A 48 9.25 -7.30 2.34
C LEU A 48 7.98 -7.78 1.62
N LEU A 49 6.91 -7.97 2.38
CA LEU A 49 5.58 -8.30 1.90
C LEU A 49 4.72 -7.06 1.99
N PHE A 50 4.07 -6.68 0.90
CA PHE A 50 3.21 -5.50 0.84
C PHE A 50 1.78 -5.93 0.53
N TRP A 51 0.85 -5.68 1.46
CA TRP A 51 -0.57 -5.98 1.28
C TRP A 51 -1.37 -4.69 1.35
N THR A 52 -2.18 -4.43 0.32
CA THR A 52 -2.90 -3.18 0.18
C THR A 52 -4.40 -3.38 0.33
N ASN A 53 -5.08 -2.40 0.94
CA ASN A 53 -6.54 -2.34 1.07
C ASN A 53 -7.11 -3.60 1.72
N THR A 54 -6.55 -3.98 2.87
CA THR A 54 -6.90 -5.23 3.56
C THR A 54 -8.12 -5.12 4.46
N GLU A 55 -8.76 -3.95 4.57
CA GLU A 55 -9.89 -3.71 5.48
C GLU A 55 -11.00 -4.77 5.40
N ASP A 56 -11.34 -5.22 4.19
CA ASP A 56 -12.42 -6.20 3.96
C ASP A 56 -12.08 -7.62 4.45
N VAL A 57 -10.80 -7.91 4.69
CA VAL A 57 -10.31 -9.24 5.12
C VAL A 57 -9.78 -9.24 6.55
N GLN A 58 -9.66 -8.08 7.20
CA GLN A 58 -9.18 -8.01 8.58
C GLN A 58 -10.24 -8.51 9.57
N GLY A 59 -9.76 -9.10 10.66
CA GLY A 59 -10.55 -9.80 11.67
C GLY A 59 -9.73 -10.88 12.35
N GLU A 60 -10.33 -11.61 13.30
CA GLU A 60 -9.63 -12.61 14.13
C GLU A 60 -8.77 -13.60 13.33
N ASP A 61 -9.32 -14.13 12.22
CA ASP A 61 -8.62 -15.07 11.34
C ASP A 61 -7.39 -14.42 10.66
N PHE A 62 -7.50 -13.16 10.22
CA PHE A 62 -6.39 -12.44 9.61
C PHE A 62 -5.32 -12.11 10.65
N ASP A 63 -5.74 -11.67 11.84
CA ASP A 63 -4.85 -11.29 12.92
C ASP A 63 -3.97 -12.47 13.37
N ASP A 64 -4.60 -13.63 13.53
CA ASP A 64 -3.94 -14.86 13.89
C ASP A 64 -3.00 -15.35 12.79
N PHE A 65 -3.35 -15.14 11.52
CA PHE A 65 -2.45 -15.40 10.40
C PHE A 65 -1.23 -14.48 10.42
N VAL A 66 -1.40 -13.17 10.63
CA VAL A 66 -0.29 -12.22 10.72
C VAL A 66 0.60 -12.55 11.91
N LYS A 67 0.04 -12.82 13.09
CA LYS A 67 0.81 -13.26 14.27
C LYS A 67 1.60 -14.52 13.98
N TRP A 68 0.98 -15.48 13.28
CA TRP A 68 1.65 -16.71 12.86
C TRP A 68 2.80 -16.43 11.88
N LEU A 69 2.60 -15.55 10.90
CA LEU A 69 3.59 -15.21 9.89
C LEU A 69 4.83 -14.57 10.52
N VAL A 70 4.63 -13.60 11.41
CA VAL A 70 5.71 -12.94 12.16
C VAL A 70 6.50 -13.95 12.99
N ARG A 71 5.84 -14.89 13.66
CA ARG A 71 6.50 -15.94 14.47
C ARG A 71 7.24 -16.97 13.62
N SER A 72 6.71 -17.32 12.46
CA SER A 72 7.19 -18.44 11.65
C SER A 72 8.23 -18.02 10.61
N ALA A 73 8.17 -16.76 10.17
CA ALA A 73 9.04 -16.19 9.16
C ALA A 73 9.78 -14.97 9.72
N PRO A 74 10.83 -15.15 10.56
CA PRO A 74 11.54 -14.05 11.21
C PRO A 74 12.28 -13.10 10.23
N LYS A 75 12.40 -13.51 8.97
CA LYS A 75 12.96 -12.71 7.88
C LYS A 75 11.88 -12.10 6.99
N ALA A 76 10.60 -12.23 7.32
CA ALA A 76 9.53 -11.51 6.65
C ALA A 76 9.27 -10.19 7.38
N GLN A 77 9.24 -9.09 6.63
CA GLN A 77 8.66 -7.83 7.08
C GLN A 77 7.34 -7.67 6.36
N LEU A 78 6.28 -7.37 7.09
CA LEU A 78 4.96 -7.18 6.54
C LEU A 78 4.57 -5.71 6.66
N MET A 79 4.20 -5.10 5.54
CA MET A 79 3.65 -3.76 5.48
C MET A 79 2.25 -3.83 4.89
N ILE A 80 1.27 -3.33 5.64
CA ILE A 80 -0.14 -3.38 5.31
C ILE A 80 -0.65 -1.96 5.11
N THR A 81 -1.50 -1.74 4.10
CA THR A 81 -2.30 -0.52 4.00
C THR A 81 -3.79 -0.85 4.18
N THR A 82 -4.50 0.03 4.87
CA THR A 82 -5.96 0.01 5.02
C THR A 82 -6.52 1.41 4.82
N ARG A 83 -7.80 1.50 4.44
CA ARG A 83 -8.52 2.78 4.36
C ARG A 83 -9.01 3.30 5.71
N GLU A 84 -9.21 2.40 6.66
CA GLU A 84 -9.71 2.71 7.99
C GLU A 84 -8.93 1.99 9.08
N ASP A 85 -9.10 2.47 10.31
CA ASP A 85 -8.54 1.82 11.48
C ASP A 85 -9.37 0.59 11.86
N VAL A 86 -8.86 -0.57 11.52
CA VAL A 86 -9.49 -1.88 11.73
C VAL A 86 -9.07 -2.54 13.04
N GLY A 87 -8.35 -1.84 13.91
CA GLY A 87 -8.13 -2.27 15.29
C GLY A 87 -7.15 -3.42 15.49
N PHE A 88 -6.25 -3.68 14.53
CA PHE A 88 -5.18 -4.68 14.69
C PHE A 88 -4.23 -4.30 15.82
N VAL A 89 -4.22 -5.09 16.91
CA VAL A 89 -3.34 -4.86 18.06
C VAL A 89 -2.40 -6.05 18.25
N SER A 90 -1.10 -5.82 18.02
CA SER A 90 -0.01 -6.73 18.39
C SER A 90 1.20 -5.92 18.84
N ALA A 91 2.00 -6.48 19.76
CA ALA A 91 3.13 -5.79 20.38
C ALA A 91 4.22 -5.36 19.38
N ASP A 92 4.29 -6.03 18.23
CA ASP A 92 5.33 -5.83 17.21
C ASP A 92 4.83 -5.02 15.99
N VAL A 93 3.71 -4.29 16.14
CA VAL A 93 3.10 -3.51 15.05
C VAL A 93 3.46 -2.05 15.17
N HIS A 94 4.12 -1.53 14.15
CA HIS A 94 4.28 -0.09 13.97
C HIS A 94 3.16 0.45 13.08
N LYS A 95 2.24 1.20 13.68
CA LYS A 95 1.11 1.80 12.97
C LYS A 95 1.41 3.26 12.64
N VAL A 96 1.21 3.63 11.39
CA VAL A 96 1.37 5.00 10.89
C VAL A 96 0.03 5.46 10.33
N ASN A 97 -0.52 6.54 10.89
CA ASN A 97 -1.64 7.24 10.28
C ASN A 97 -1.10 8.22 9.23
N LEU A 98 -1.63 8.16 8.01
CA LEU A 98 -1.25 9.09 6.95
C LEU A 98 -2.30 10.18 6.86
N ASP A 99 -2.01 11.31 7.49
CA ASP A 99 -2.84 12.49 7.38
C ASP A 99 -2.62 13.19 6.03
N PRO A 100 -3.62 13.97 5.55
CA PRO A 100 -3.41 14.85 4.41
C PRO A 100 -2.25 15.82 4.67
N LEU A 101 -1.60 16.27 3.61
CA LEU A 101 -0.52 17.24 3.73
C LEU A 101 -1.06 18.55 4.32
N ASP A 102 -0.27 19.17 5.19
CA ASP A 102 -0.53 20.53 5.61
C ASP A 102 -0.36 21.52 4.42
N ALA A 103 -0.72 22.79 4.65
CA ALA A 103 -0.66 23.81 3.61
C ALA A 103 0.75 24.08 3.07
N GLU A 104 1.78 24.00 3.93
CA GLU A 104 3.17 24.24 3.57
C GLU A 104 3.72 23.06 2.76
N SER A 105 3.54 21.83 3.24
CA SER A 105 3.88 20.59 2.55
C SER A 105 3.16 20.44 1.22
N SER A 106 1.89 20.86 1.14
CA SER A 106 1.13 20.91 -0.11
C SER A 106 1.73 21.92 -1.09
N ALA A 107 2.11 23.11 -0.61
CA ALA A 107 2.72 24.13 -1.44
C ALA A 107 4.09 23.69 -1.98
N GLU A 108 4.92 23.07 -1.13
CA GLU A 108 6.20 22.49 -1.54
C GLU A 108 6.03 21.43 -2.62
N LEU A 109 5.04 20.54 -2.47
CA LEU A 109 4.73 19.52 -3.48
C LEU A 109 4.31 20.17 -4.80
N LEU A 110 3.42 21.16 -4.76
CA LEU A 110 2.94 21.87 -5.94
C LEU A 110 4.08 22.62 -6.66
N HIS A 111 4.98 23.28 -5.92
CA HIS A 111 6.15 23.97 -6.50
C HIS A 111 7.15 23.00 -7.15
N LYS A 112 7.28 21.78 -6.63
CA LYS A 112 8.07 20.72 -7.27
C LYS A 112 7.45 20.23 -8.58
N LEU A 113 6.13 20.33 -8.71
CA LEU A 113 5.38 19.83 -9.86
C LEU A 113 5.18 20.89 -10.95
N VAL A 114 4.99 22.15 -10.58
CA VAL A 114 4.70 23.25 -11.53
C VAL A 114 5.58 24.46 -11.20
N THR A 115 6.42 24.86 -12.15
CA THR A 115 7.42 25.93 -11.97
C THR A 115 6.84 27.35 -12.03
N ASN A 116 5.65 27.54 -12.61
CA ASN A 116 5.07 28.86 -12.89
C ASN A 116 3.76 29.15 -12.14
N CYS A 117 3.53 28.51 -10.98
CA CYS A 117 2.35 28.78 -10.16
C CYS A 117 2.66 29.86 -9.11
N SER A 118 1.88 30.93 -9.05
CA SER A 118 2.02 31.95 -8.00
C SER A 118 1.66 31.38 -6.63
N GLU A 119 2.26 31.89 -5.55
CA GLU A 119 1.98 31.43 -4.18
C GLU A 119 0.50 31.44 -3.80
N GLU A 120 -0.28 32.43 -4.28
CA GLU A 120 -1.71 32.53 -3.99
C GLU A 120 -2.49 31.34 -4.57
N HIS A 121 -2.30 31.04 -5.86
CA HIS A 121 -2.88 29.87 -6.52
C HIS A 121 -2.42 28.56 -5.88
N VAL A 122 -1.16 28.45 -5.45
CA VAL A 122 -0.64 27.25 -4.77
C VAL A 122 -1.36 27.00 -3.45
N LYS A 123 -1.53 28.04 -2.64
CA LYS A 123 -2.30 27.95 -1.38
C LYS A 123 -3.76 27.61 -1.63
N GLU A 124 -4.39 28.22 -2.62
CA GLU A 124 -5.78 27.92 -2.98
C GLU A 124 -5.96 26.47 -3.44
N LEU A 125 -5.05 25.96 -4.28
CA LEU A 125 -5.06 24.56 -4.74
C LEU A 125 -4.85 23.58 -3.58
N GLY A 126 -3.89 23.87 -2.70
CA GLY A 126 -3.65 23.12 -1.46
C GLY A 126 -4.92 22.94 -0.64
N GLN A 127 -5.62 24.06 -0.39
CA GLN A 127 -6.88 24.08 0.36
C GLN A 127 -8.01 23.35 -0.35
N ARG A 128 -8.21 23.59 -1.66
CA ARG A 128 -9.28 22.94 -2.44
C ARG A 128 -9.12 21.42 -2.54
N CYS A 129 -7.88 20.93 -2.56
CA CYS A 129 -7.60 19.49 -2.56
C CYS A 129 -7.62 18.86 -1.15
N GLY A 130 -7.83 19.67 -0.10
CA GLY A 130 -7.77 19.21 1.28
C GLY A 130 -6.43 18.58 1.67
N GLY A 131 -5.33 19.01 1.03
CA GLY A 131 -3.99 18.44 1.27
C GLY A 131 -3.77 17.03 0.71
N MET A 132 -4.71 16.49 -0.08
CA MET A 132 -4.60 15.13 -0.63
C MET A 132 -3.56 15.07 -1.76
N PRO A 133 -2.41 14.38 -1.59
CA PRO A 133 -1.32 14.40 -2.57
C PRO A 133 -1.75 13.97 -3.98
N LEU A 134 -2.57 12.93 -4.08
CA LEU A 134 -3.05 12.42 -5.37
C LEU A 134 -3.90 13.45 -6.11
N PHE A 135 -4.71 14.24 -5.41
CA PHE A 135 -5.54 15.27 -6.04
C PHE A 135 -4.70 16.46 -6.49
N LEU A 136 -3.73 16.88 -5.66
CA LEU A 136 -2.78 17.94 -6.00
C LEU A 136 -2.03 17.60 -7.29
N ILE A 137 -1.46 16.40 -7.38
CA ILE A 137 -0.76 15.92 -8.58
C ILE A 137 -1.68 15.88 -9.79
N LYS A 138 -2.90 15.36 -9.63
CA LYS A 138 -3.86 15.21 -10.74
C LYS A 138 -4.25 16.56 -11.33
N LEU A 139 -4.46 17.57 -10.49
CA LEU A 139 -4.76 18.93 -10.93
C LEU A 139 -3.56 19.58 -11.62
N CYS A 140 -2.33 19.41 -11.11
CA CYS A 140 -1.13 19.91 -11.78
C CYS A 140 -0.97 19.36 -13.20
N VAL A 141 -1.05 18.04 -13.35
CA VAL A 141 -0.95 17.38 -14.67
C VAL A 141 -2.05 17.86 -15.61
N SER A 142 -3.25 18.07 -15.07
CA SER A 142 -4.37 18.55 -15.86
C SER A 142 -4.21 20.03 -16.24
N ALA A 143 -3.67 20.87 -15.36
CA ALA A 143 -3.37 22.27 -15.64
C ALA A 143 -2.31 22.41 -16.75
N GLU A 144 -1.24 21.62 -16.73
CA GLU A 144 -0.22 21.62 -17.79
C GLU A 144 -0.79 21.26 -19.17
N LEU A 145 -1.79 20.36 -19.23
CA LEU A 145 -2.49 20.02 -20.46
C LEU A 145 -3.36 21.18 -20.99
N TRP A 146 -3.83 22.07 -20.11
CA TRP A 146 -4.65 23.24 -20.48
C TRP A 146 -3.78 24.45 -20.85
N PHE A 147 -2.55 24.53 -20.35
CA PHE A 147 -1.58 25.59 -20.66
C PHE A 147 -0.65 25.27 -21.85
N GLN A 148 -0.94 24.25 -22.66
CA GLN A 148 -0.27 24.15 -23.97
C GLN A 148 -0.65 25.37 -24.82
N PRO A 149 0.33 26.13 -25.35
CA PRO A 149 0.02 27.27 -26.20
C PRO A 149 -0.62 26.75 -27.49
N ARG A 150 -1.91 27.04 -27.67
CA ARG A 150 -2.52 26.95 -29.00
C ARG A 150 -1.92 28.04 -29.88
N GLY A 151 -0.79 27.77 -30.52
CA GLY A 151 -0.32 28.47 -31.72
C GLY A 151 -0.16 27.42 -32.82
N LEU A 152 -0.67 27.55 -34.05
CA LEU A 152 -0.81 28.75 -34.85
C LEU A 152 -2.06 28.70 -35.74
N ASN A 153 -2.57 29.89 -36.02
CA ASN A 153 -3.62 30.22 -36.98
C ASN A 153 -3.13 29.95 -38.42
N PRO A 154 -3.79 29.12 -39.26
CA PRO A 154 -3.35 28.88 -40.63
C PRO A 154 -4.14 29.74 -41.62
N ARG A 155 -3.91 31.06 -41.67
CA ARG A 155 -4.32 31.91 -42.83
C ARG A 155 -3.45 33.17 -42.94
N THR A 156 -2.46 33.13 -43.83
CA THR A 156 -2.18 34.09 -44.92
C THR A 156 -1.10 33.49 -45.81
#